data_AF-A0A661KWB8-F1
#
_entry.id   AF-A0A661KWB8-F1
#
_cell.length_a   1.000
_cell.length_b   1.000
_cell.length_c   1.000
_cell.angle_alpha   90.00
_cell.angle_beta   90.00
_cell.angle_gamma   90.00
#
_symmetry.space_group_name_H-M   'P 1'
#
loop_
_entity.id
_entity.type
_entity.pdbx_description
1 polymer ?
#
loop_
_entity_poly.entity_id
_entity_poly.type
_entity_poly.pdbx_seq_one_letter_code
_entity_poly.pdbx_strand_id
1 'polypeptide(L)'
;MQFFGGSESYLQKRRNLKVQPKKKTRIKRFTVTQRIFHLLLILFFLILGSTGLARLYIETSWGKGIASFFGGYETSFQIHKVVGILMICCFLVHAVYLLFKVVWKELPRSLLGPESLLPHPRDIKGFFQHIAWFFHIAISPKFDRWSYWEKFDYWAVFWGIPILGITGLLLAYPVAASRIIPGWGLNVALWIHRIEAILAMAHVFIIHFFVTHLRRHNFPMDLTMFEGSADLEVTRHERPAWVTRLEESGKLNLLLASEASPRLRILYYLFGYIAMAVGIYLVIGGLANSGSITW
;
A
#
# COMPACT_ATOMS: atom_id res chain seq x y z
N MET A 1 -57.21 -8.21 -37.45
CA MET A 1 -55.84 -8.76 -37.48
C MET A 1 -54.87 -7.59 -37.37
N GLN A 2 -54.38 -7.27 -36.17
CA GLN A 2 -53.51 -6.11 -35.88
C GLN A 2 -52.38 -6.62 -34.99
N PHE A 3 -51.21 -6.98 -35.54
CA PHE A 3 -50.06 -7.41 -34.75
C PHE A 3 -48.72 -7.27 -35.48
N PHE A 4 -48.33 -6.09 -35.99
CA PHE A 4 -46.93 -5.86 -36.43
C PHE A 4 -46.50 -4.37 -36.34
N GLY A 5 -46.55 -3.74 -35.16
CA GLY A 5 -46.13 -2.34 -34.97
C GLY A 5 -45.05 -2.09 -33.91
N GLY A 6 -44.48 -3.13 -33.30
CA GLY A 6 -43.66 -2.99 -32.08
C GLY A 6 -42.14 -3.18 -32.22
N SER A 7 -41.64 -3.68 -33.36
CA SER A 7 -40.24 -4.12 -33.48
C SER A 7 -39.27 -3.00 -33.91
N GLU A 8 -39.70 -2.07 -34.76
CA GLU A 8 -38.82 -0.98 -35.24
C GLU A 8 -38.45 0.01 -34.13
N SER A 9 -39.39 0.32 -33.24
CA SER A 9 -39.16 1.21 -32.10
C SER A 9 -38.14 0.63 -31.11
N TYR A 10 -38.14 -0.69 -30.90
CA TYR A 10 -37.21 -1.37 -29.99
C TYR A 10 -35.78 -1.43 -30.55
N LEU A 11 -35.64 -1.67 -31.85
CA LEU A 11 -34.34 -1.73 -32.53
C LEU A 11 -33.71 -0.34 -32.68
N GLN A 12 -34.53 0.70 -32.90
CA GLN A 12 -34.07 2.09 -32.96
C GLN A 12 -33.67 2.64 -31.59
N LYS A 13 -34.34 2.20 -30.51
CA LYS A 13 -33.96 2.50 -29.12
C LYS A 13 -32.63 1.83 -28.71
N ARG A 14 -32.31 0.66 -29.27
CA ARG A 14 -30.99 0.01 -29.10
C ARG A 14 -29.87 0.66 -29.93
N ARG A 15 -30.17 1.17 -31.13
CA ARG A 15 -29.19 1.91 -31.96
C ARG A 15 -28.80 3.27 -31.39
N ASN A 16 -29.67 3.88 -30.59
CA ASN A 16 -29.44 5.17 -29.91
C ASN A 16 -28.92 5.06 -28.47
N LEU A 17 -28.57 3.87 -27.99
CA LEU A 17 -27.62 3.74 -26.87
C LEU A 17 -26.20 4.05 -27.38
N LYS A 18 -26.01 5.27 -27.90
CA LYS A 18 -24.70 5.91 -27.87
C LYS A 18 -24.29 5.85 -26.41
N VAL A 19 -23.25 5.09 -26.12
CA VAL A 19 -22.57 5.09 -24.82
C VAL A 19 -22.26 6.55 -24.53
N GLN A 20 -23.11 7.19 -23.72
CA GLN A 20 -22.87 8.54 -23.20
C GLN A 20 -21.44 8.48 -22.64
N PRO A 21 -20.52 9.37 -23.07
CA PRO A 21 -19.18 9.35 -22.55
C PRO A 21 -19.30 9.44 -21.03
N LYS A 22 -18.84 8.40 -20.31
CA LYS A 22 -18.90 8.36 -18.84
C LYS A 22 -18.40 9.71 -18.34
N LYS A 23 -19.27 10.46 -17.65
CA LYS A 23 -18.89 11.75 -17.04
C LYS A 23 -17.62 11.49 -16.23
N LYS A 24 -16.52 12.15 -16.60
CA LYS A 24 -15.22 11.94 -15.94
C LYS A 24 -15.28 12.59 -14.56
N THR A 25 -15.71 11.82 -13.57
CA THR A 25 -15.89 12.25 -12.16
C THR A 25 -14.68 11.93 -11.28
N ARG A 26 -13.61 11.40 -11.87
CA ARG A 26 -12.42 10.98 -11.13
C ARG A 26 -11.19 11.73 -11.58
N ILE A 27 -10.18 11.75 -10.72
CA ILE A 27 -8.85 12.29 -10.98
C ILE A 27 -7.80 11.19 -10.90
N LYS A 28 -6.96 11.07 -11.92
CA LYS A 28 -5.84 10.13 -11.95
C LYS A 28 -4.83 10.51 -10.87
N ARG A 29 -4.59 9.58 -9.94
CA ARG A 29 -3.68 9.76 -8.80
C ARG A 29 -2.44 8.90 -8.90
N PHE A 30 -2.56 7.68 -9.41
CA PHE A 30 -1.44 6.72 -9.52
C PHE A 30 -1.23 6.25 -10.95
N THR A 31 0.02 6.06 -11.34
CA THR A 31 0.40 5.47 -12.63
C THR A 31 0.28 3.94 -12.57
N VAL A 32 0.20 3.28 -13.73
CA VAL A 32 0.16 1.81 -13.79
C VAL A 32 1.39 1.19 -13.12
N THR A 33 2.58 1.77 -13.34
CA THR A 33 3.82 1.34 -12.69
C THR A 33 3.74 1.39 -11.17
N GLN A 34 3.23 2.48 -10.59
CA GLN A 34 3.07 2.60 -9.13
C GLN A 34 2.12 1.54 -8.57
N ARG A 35 1.04 1.24 -9.31
CA ARG A 35 0.06 0.22 -8.94
C ARG A 35 0.65 -1.18 -8.98
N ILE A 36 1.51 -1.47 -9.96
CA ILE A 36 2.22 -2.75 -10.06
C ILE A 36 3.19 -2.91 -8.87
N PHE A 37 3.99 -1.88 -8.56
CA PHE A 37 4.87 -1.93 -7.38
C PHE A 37 4.08 -2.18 -6.11
N HIS A 38 2.96 -1.49 -5.93
CA HIS A 38 2.11 -1.71 -4.76
C HIS A 38 1.50 -3.12 -4.71
N LEU A 39 1.04 -3.65 -5.84
CA LEU A 39 0.51 -5.00 -5.91
C LEU A 39 1.57 -6.04 -5.52
N LEU A 40 2.79 -5.92 -6.09
CA LEU A 40 3.90 -6.81 -5.75
C LEU A 40 4.27 -6.68 -4.27
N LEU A 41 4.30 -5.45 -3.74
CA LEU A 41 4.54 -5.19 -2.33
C LEU A 41 3.52 -5.91 -1.43
N ILE A 42 2.21 -5.81 -1.73
CA ILE A 42 1.16 -6.52 -0.97
C ILE A 42 1.43 -8.03 -1.01
N LEU A 43 1.63 -8.60 -2.19
CA LEU A 43 1.78 -10.06 -2.35
C LEU A 43 3.00 -10.58 -1.59
N PHE A 44 4.16 -9.94 -1.76
CA PHE A 44 5.38 -10.32 -1.07
C PHE A 44 5.26 -10.12 0.44
N PHE A 45 4.68 -9.01 0.88
CA PHE A 45 4.52 -8.71 2.30
C PHE A 45 3.61 -9.74 3.00
N LEU A 46 2.49 -10.11 2.38
CA LEU A 46 1.59 -11.15 2.93
C LEU A 46 2.32 -12.50 3.01
N ILE A 47 3.02 -12.92 1.96
CA ILE A 47 3.74 -14.20 1.96
C ILE A 47 4.86 -14.20 3.01
N LEU A 48 5.65 -13.12 3.09
CA LEU A 48 6.73 -12.98 4.07
C LEU A 48 6.19 -12.97 5.50
N GLY A 49 5.12 -12.21 5.76
CA GLY A 49 4.45 -12.18 7.06
C GLY A 49 3.92 -13.55 7.46
N SER A 50 3.22 -14.25 6.57
CA SER A 50 2.70 -15.59 6.85
C SER A 50 3.80 -16.62 7.09
N THR A 51 4.79 -16.73 6.20
CA THR A 51 5.88 -17.71 6.33
C THR A 51 6.82 -17.38 7.50
N GLY A 52 7.03 -16.09 7.80
CA GLY A 52 7.83 -15.63 8.94
C GLY A 52 7.16 -15.98 10.27
N LEU A 53 5.87 -15.68 10.42
CA LEU A 53 5.11 -16.02 11.62
C LEU A 53 4.91 -17.52 11.80
N ALA A 54 4.69 -18.27 10.71
CA ALA A 54 4.63 -19.73 10.76
C ALA A 54 5.86 -20.34 11.42
N ARG A 55 7.05 -19.82 11.08
CA ARG A 55 8.32 -20.26 11.66
C ARG A 55 8.55 -19.76 13.08
N LEU A 56 8.19 -18.50 13.36
CA LEU A 56 8.32 -17.92 14.69
C LEU A 56 7.47 -18.67 15.73
N TYR A 57 6.27 -19.12 15.33
CA TYR A 57 5.31 -19.81 16.19
C TYR A 57 5.21 -21.31 15.87
N ILE A 58 6.25 -21.93 15.33
CA ILE A 58 6.19 -23.32 14.89
C ILE A 58 5.86 -24.30 16.02
N GLU A 59 6.11 -23.94 17.28
CA GLU A 59 5.76 -24.77 18.43
C GLU A 59 4.26 -24.78 18.74
N THR A 60 3.50 -23.80 18.26
CA THR A 60 2.06 -23.70 18.48
C THR A 60 1.27 -24.39 17.37
N SER A 61 0.04 -24.81 17.67
CA SER A 61 -0.86 -25.39 16.67
C SER A 61 -1.19 -24.41 15.54
N TRP A 62 -1.26 -23.12 15.86
CA TRP A 62 -1.50 -22.05 14.90
C TRP A 62 -0.34 -21.90 13.91
N GLY A 63 0.92 -21.80 14.40
CA GLY A 63 2.08 -21.71 13.52
C GLY A 63 2.26 -22.97 12.67
N LYS A 64 2.03 -24.17 13.24
CA LYS A 64 2.00 -25.44 12.47
C LYS A 64 0.94 -25.43 11.37
N GLY A 65 -0.24 -24.87 11.64
CA GLY A 65 -1.32 -24.73 10.66
C GLY A 65 -0.98 -23.80 9.50
N ILE A 66 -0.30 -22.68 9.75
CA ILE A 66 0.18 -21.82 8.66
C ILE A 66 1.31 -22.51 7.91
N ALA A 67 2.26 -23.13 8.62
CA ALA A 67 3.38 -23.82 8.00
C ALA A 67 2.90 -24.95 7.08
N SER A 68 1.89 -25.73 7.49
CA SER A 68 1.36 -26.83 6.68
C SER A 68 0.74 -26.36 5.36
N PHE A 69 0.08 -25.20 5.34
CA PHE A 69 -0.41 -24.58 4.09
C PHE A 69 0.71 -24.33 3.08
N PHE A 70 1.90 -23.97 3.56
CA PHE A 70 3.10 -23.79 2.74
C PHE A 70 3.92 -25.07 2.53
N GLY A 71 3.47 -26.22 3.03
CA GLY A 71 4.21 -27.50 2.92
C GLY A 71 5.21 -27.78 4.04
N GLY A 72 5.02 -27.18 5.22
CA GLY A 72 5.80 -27.42 6.44
C GLY A 72 6.83 -26.32 6.76
N TYR A 73 7.61 -26.53 7.82
CA TYR A 73 8.59 -25.55 8.31
C TYR A 73 9.70 -25.26 7.29
N GLU A 74 10.28 -26.30 6.70
CA GLU A 74 11.38 -26.16 5.74
C GLU A 74 10.92 -25.47 4.45
N THR A 75 9.77 -25.88 3.91
CA THR A 75 9.20 -25.25 2.72
C THR A 75 8.84 -23.79 2.99
N SER A 76 8.27 -23.49 4.16
CA SER A 76 8.02 -22.12 4.61
C SER A 76 9.31 -21.28 4.65
N PHE A 77 10.42 -21.86 5.11
CA PHE A 77 11.72 -21.19 5.12
C PHE A 77 12.24 -20.89 3.70
N GLN A 78 12.17 -21.86 2.79
CA GLN A 78 12.61 -21.67 1.41
C GLN A 78 11.75 -20.62 0.69
N ILE A 79 10.42 -20.66 0.86
CA ILE A 79 9.52 -19.64 0.31
C ILE A 79 9.85 -18.27 0.87
N HIS A 80 10.03 -18.15 2.20
CA HIS A 80 10.39 -16.89 2.84
C HIS A 80 11.69 -16.32 2.28
N LYS A 81 12.72 -17.15 2.12
CA LYS A 81 14.01 -16.75 1.53
C LYS A 81 13.86 -16.27 0.09
N VAL A 82 13.21 -17.05 -0.77
CA VAL A 82 13.04 -16.70 -2.19
C VAL A 82 12.23 -15.41 -2.34
N VAL A 83 11.09 -15.31 -1.65
CA VAL A 83 10.23 -14.11 -1.70
C VAL A 83 10.94 -12.91 -1.08
N GLY A 84 11.76 -13.11 -0.04
CA GLY A 84 12.57 -12.05 0.55
C GLY A 84 13.58 -11.48 -0.44
N ILE A 85 14.27 -12.34 -1.20
CA ILE A 85 15.17 -11.91 -2.27
C ILE A 85 14.39 -11.16 -3.36
N LEU A 86 13.21 -11.66 -3.77
CA LEU A 86 12.36 -10.99 -4.75
C LEU A 86 11.89 -9.60 -4.26
N MET A 87 11.54 -9.47 -2.98
CA MET A 87 11.19 -8.19 -2.35
C MET A 87 12.37 -7.21 -2.42
N ILE A 88 13.59 -7.66 -2.08
CA ILE A 88 14.80 -6.84 -2.18
C ILE A 88 15.02 -6.39 -3.62
N CYS A 89 14.95 -7.30 -4.60
CA CYS A 89 15.08 -6.94 -6.02
C CYS A 89 14.01 -5.94 -6.46
N CYS A 90 12.75 -6.15 -6.07
CA CYS A 90 11.65 -5.24 -6.37
C CYS A 90 11.87 -3.85 -5.76
N PHE A 91 12.37 -3.78 -4.53
CA PHE A 91 12.72 -2.53 -3.86
C PHE A 91 13.86 -1.81 -4.56
N LEU A 92 14.91 -2.52 -4.99
CA LEU A 92 16.00 -1.92 -5.77
C LEU A 92 15.51 -1.37 -7.10
N VAL A 93 14.67 -2.11 -7.82
CA VAL A 93 14.04 -1.62 -9.06
C VAL A 93 13.18 -0.39 -8.81
N HIS A 94 12.41 -0.37 -7.70
CA HIS A 94 11.64 0.80 -7.29
C HIS A 94 12.54 2.00 -6.95
N ALA A 95 13.63 1.80 -6.22
CA ALA A 95 14.60 2.85 -5.90
C ALA A 95 15.23 3.44 -7.18
N VAL A 96 15.65 2.60 -8.13
CA VAL A 96 16.14 3.03 -9.45
C VAL A 96 15.05 3.78 -10.23
N TYR A 97 13.81 3.29 -10.22
CA TYR A 97 12.68 3.99 -10.84
C TYR A 97 12.48 5.39 -10.26
N LEU A 98 12.62 5.58 -8.95
CA LEU A 98 12.53 6.90 -8.33
C LEU A 98 13.69 7.81 -8.76
N LEU A 99 14.92 7.30 -8.87
CA LEU A 99 16.06 8.08 -9.35
C LEU A 99 15.85 8.62 -10.76
N PHE A 100 15.21 7.85 -11.64
CA PHE A 100 14.83 8.31 -12.98
C PHE A 100 13.67 9.30 -13.00
N LYS A 101 12.87 9.37 -11.92
CA LYS A 101 11.81 10.38 -11.77
C LYS A 101 12.32 11.71 -11.24
N VAL A 102 13.52 11.74 -10.63
CA VAL A 102 14.13 12.98 -10.15
C VAL A 102 14.57 13.83 -11.33
N VAL A 103 14.12 15.07 -11.38
CA VAL A 103 14.60 16.07 -12.34
C VAL A 103 15.85 16.72 -11.77
N TRP A 104 17.01 16.13 -12.06
CA TRP A 104 18.31 16.52 -11.51
C TRP A 104 18.69 17.99 -11.75
N LYS A 105 18.22 18.58 -12.86
CA LYS A 105 18.44 20.01 -13.19
C LYS A 105 17.66 20.97 -12.29
N GLU A 106 16.58 20.52 -11.66
CA GLU A 106 15.73 21.31 -10.77
C GLU A 106 15.59 20.60 -9.41
N LEU A 107 16.72 20.15 -8.85
CA LEU A 107 16.75 19.27 -7.68
C LEU A 107 15.91 19.78 -6.49
N PRO A 108 15.99 21.07 -6.07
CA PRO A 108 15.18 21.55 -4.95
C PRO A 108 13.67 21.44 -5.23
N ARG A 109 13.24 21.76 -6.45
CA ARG A 109 11.83 21.68 -6.84
C ARG A 109 11.37 20.24 -7.02
N SER A 110 12.24 19.38 -7.56
CA SER A 110 11.93 17.95 -7.77
C SER A 110 11.81 17.20 -6.45
N LEU A 111 12.63 17.52 -5.45
CA LEU A 111 12.70 16.82 -4.17
C LEU A 111 11.80 17.44 -3.09
N LEU A 112 11.65 18.77 -3.07
CA LEU A 112 10.86 19.48 -2.05
C LEU A 112 9.56 20.06 -2.61
N GLY A 113 9.23 19.74 -3.87
CA GLY A 113 8.00 20.17 -4.50
C GLY A 113 6.75 19.53 -3.88
N PRO A 114 5.56 20.09 -4.17
CA PRO A 114 4.28 19.61 -3.61
C PRO A 114 3.90 18.19 -4.07
N GLU A 115 4.50 17.71 -5.15
CA GLU A 115 4.30 16.36 -5.68
C GLU A 115 5.24 15.32 -5.03
N SER A 116 6.19 15.76 -4.21
CA SER A 116 7.21 14.92 -3.59
C SER A 116 6.67 14.13 -2.39
N LEU A 117 7.16 12.89 -2.27
CA LEU A 117 6.96 12.04 -1.10
C LEU A 117 8.03 12.24 -0.03
N LEU A 118 9.03 13.11 -0.26
CA LEU A 118 10.01 13.43 0.78
C LEU A 118 9.31 14.15 1.95
N PRO A 119 9.66 13.82 3.20
CA PRO A 119 9.20 14.57 4.35
C PRO A 119 9.78 15.98 4.30
N HIS A 120 8.94 16.97 4.57
CA HIS A 120 9.27 18.38 4.54
C HIS A 120 8.95 18.99 5.92
N PRO A 121 9.66 20.02 6.41
CA PRO A 121 9.33 20.67 7.69
C PRO A 121 7.88 21.18 7.79
N ARG A 122 7.24 21.44 6.64
CA ARG A 122 5.81 21.77 6.56
C ARG A 122 4.89 20.63 7.00
N ASP A 123 5.32 19.38 6.84
CA ASP A 123 4.56 18.20 7.28
C ASP A 123 4.47 18.16 8.81
N ILE A 124 5.53 18.57 9.52
CA ILE A 124 5.55 18.70 10.99
C ILE A 124 4.58 19.80 11.42
N LYS A 125 4.65 20.98 10.78
CA LYS A 125 3.67 22.05 11.03
C LYS A 125 2.24 21.59 10.76
N GLY A 126 2.03 20.86 9.66
CA GLY A 126 0.74 20.28 9.28
C GLY A 126 0.23 19.27 10.31
N PHE A 127 1.10 18.44 10.88
CA PHE A 127 0.77 17.51 11.96
C PHE A 127 0.27 18.25 13.21
N PHE A 128 1.03 19.22 13.73
CA PHE A 128 0.60 19.97 14.91
C PHE A 128 -0.65 20.82 14.64
N GLN A 129 -0.79 21.39 13.44
CA GLN A 129 -2.01 22.08 13.03
C GLN A 129 -3.21 21.12 12.99
N HIS A 130 -3.02 19.90 12.50
CA HIS A 130 -4.08 18.89 12.47
C HIS A 130 -4.52 18.49 13.87
N ILE A 131 -3.57 18.32 14.80
CA ILE A 131 -3.86 18.09 16.21
C ILE A 131 -4.65 19.27 16.81
N ALA A 132 -4.17 20.50 16.61
CA ALA A 132 -4.86 21.69 17.10
C ALA A 132 -6.27 21.81 16.52
N TRP A 133 -6.48 21.42 15.26
CA TRP A 133 -7.80 21.36 14.64
C TRP A 133 -8.73 20.32 15.29
N PHE A 134 -8.22 19.14 15.70
CA PHE A 134 -9.04 18.18 16.46
C PHE A 134 -9.54 18.75 17.79
N PHE A 135 -8.75 19.63 18.42
CA PHE A 135 -9.14 20.37 19.62
C PHE A 135 -9.89 21.67 19.31
N HIS A 136 -10.27 21.91 18.05
CA HIS A 136 -10.95 23.13 17.58
C HIS A 136 -10.17 24.45 17.82
N ILE A 137 -8.84 24.37 18.00
CA ILE A 137 -7.95 25.51 18.26
C ILE A 137 -7.45 26.14 16.96
N ALA A 138 -7.38 25.37 15.87
CA ALA A 138 -6.89 25.83 14.57
C ALA A 138 -7.83 25.41 13.43
N ILE A 139 -7.70 26.06 12.28
CA ILE A 139 -8.37 25.63 11.05
C ILE A 139 -7.74 24.34 10.52
N SER A 140 -8.56 23.52 9.86
CA SER A 140 -8.10 22.27 9.23
C SER A 140 -6.96 22.55 8.24
N PRO A 141 -5.85 21.80 8.32
CA PRO A 141 -4.75 21.95 7.38
C PRO A 141 -5.19 21.64 5.94
N LYS A 142 -4.81 22.51 5.00
CA LYS A 142 -5.06 22.30 3.57
C LYS A 142 -4.02 21.33 3.00
N PHE A 143 -4.36 20.05 2.97
CA PHE A 143 -3.46 19.04 2.43
C PHE A 143 -3.27 19.17 0.92
N ASP A 144 -2.06 18.85 0.51
CA ASP A 144 -1.66 18.75 -0.89
C ASP A 144 -1.88 17.30 -1.40
N ARG A 145 -1.21 16.89 -2.48
CA ARG A 145 -1.36 15.55 -3.07
C ARG A 145 -1.07 14.44 -2.05
N TRP A 146 -0.16 14.72 -1.13
CA TRP A 146 0.25 13.84 -0.05
C TRP A 146 0.02 14.53 1.29
N SER A 147 -0.66 13.85 2.20
CA SER A 147 -0.71 14.24 3.61
C SER A 147 0.57 13.83 4.35
N TYR A 148 0.78 14.36 5.56
CA TYR A 148 1.95 13.98 6.37
C TYR A 148 1.93 12.49 6.74
N TRP A 149 0.75 11.92 6.97
CA TRP A 149 0.62 10.50 7.34
C TRP A 149 0.83 9.57 6.14
N GLU A 150 0.42 9.97 4.93
CA GLU A 150 0.71 9.20 3.72
C GLU A 150 2.22 9.15 3.44
N LYS A 151 2.92 10.26 3.70
CA LYS A 151 4.40 10.28 3.63
C LYS A 151 5.02 9.42 4.72
N PHE A 152 4.52 9.51 5.95
CA PHE A 152 5.01 8.68 7.05
C PHE A 152 4.86 7.18 6.75
N ASP A 153 3.69 6.77 6.29
CA ASP A 153 3.37 5.39 5.88
C ASP A 153 4.28 4.90 4.75
N TYR A 154 4.48 5.73 3.71
CA TYR A 154 5.44 5.43 2.64
C TYR A 154 6.86 5.20 3.18
N TRP A 155 7.34 6.07 4.06
CA TRP A 155 8.70 6.00 4.59
C TRP A 155 8.91 4.91 5.63
N ALA A 156 7.90 4.60 6.44
CA ALA A 156 7.94 3.48 7.38
C ALA A 156 8.24 2.18 6.63
N VAL A 157 7.52 1.92 5.53
CA VAL A 157 7.79 0.74 4.68
C VAL A 157 9.12 0.88 3.92
N PHE A 158 9.45 2.07 3.41
CA PHE A 158 10.68 2.30 2.65
C PHE A 158 11.94 2.00 3.46
N TRP A 159 11.98 2.34 4.75
CA TRP A 159 13.10 2.04 5.64
C TRP A 159 13.06 0.61 6.19
N GLY A 160 11.86 0.07 6.47
CA GLY A 160 11.71 -1.28 6.98
C GLY A 160 12.22 -2.35 6.01
N ILE A 161 12.03 -2.15 4.69
CA ILE A 161 12.50 -3.13 3.68
C ILE A 161 14.04 -3.31 3.70
N PRO A 162 14.89 -2.26 3.65
CA PRO A 162 16.33 -2.42 3.84
C PRO A 162 16.73 -3.09 5.15
N ILE A 163 16.12 -2.72 6.28
CA ILE A 163 16.45 -3.30 7.59
C ILE A 163 16.15 -4.80 7.59
N LEU A 164 14.94 -5.19 7.18
CA LEU A 164 14.53 -6.59 7.05
C LEU A 164 15.33 -7.34 5.99
N GLY A 165 15.61 -6.70 4.85
CA GLY A 165 16.34 -7.31 3.74
C GLY A 165 17.77 -7.64 4.13
N ILE A 166 18.50 -6.69 4.72
CA ILE A 166 19.89 -6.89 5.15
C ILE A 166 19.96 -7.94 6.25
N THR A 167 19.18 -7.79 7.32
CA THR A 167 19.16 -8.77 8.41
C THR A 167 18.71 -10.15 7.94
N GLY A 168 17.71 -10.21 7.05
CA GLY A 168 17.21 -11.46 6.46
C GLY A 168 18.25 -12.17 5.61
N LEU A 169 19.04 -11.43 4.82
CA LEU A 169 20.14 -12.01 4.03
C LEU A 169 21.25 -12.58 4.93
N LEU A 170 21.62 -11.89 6.01
CA LEU A 170 22.59 -12.39 7.00
C LEU A 170 22.10 -13.71 7.62
N LEU A 171 20.82 -13.79 7.97
CA LEU A 171 20.19 -14.96 8.58
C LEU A 171 19.90 -16.09 7.59
N ALA A 172 19.70 -15.78 6.31
CA ALA A 172 19.47 -16.76 5.25
C ALA A 172 20.75 -17.52 4.86
N TYR A 173 21.92 -16.90 5.08
CA TYR A 173 23.26 -17.44 4.76
C TYR A 173 24.24 -17.24 5.93
N PRO A 174 23.96 -17.80 7.13
CA PRO A 174 24.70 -17.47 8.35
C PRO A 174 26.18 -17.87 8.31
N VAL A 175 26.52 -18.98 7.61
CA VAL A 175 27.91 -19.44 7.43
C VAL A 175 28.72 -18.49 6.53
N ALA A 176 28.08 -17.85 5.55
CA ALA A 176 28.74 -16.84 4.73
C ALA A 176 28.84 -15.52 5.51
N ALA A 177 27.77 -15.13 6.22
CA ALA A 177 27.72 -13.93 7.03
C ALA A 177 28.76 -13.93 8.17
N SER A 178 29.02 -15.09 8.79
CA SER A 178 30.00 -15.21 9.89
C SER A 178 31.45 -14.93 9.48
N ARG A 179 31.74 -14.84 8.18
CA ARG A 179 33.04 -14.39 7.64
C ARG A 179 33.20 -12.87 7.68
N ILE A 180 32.09 -12.14 7.79
CA ILE A 180 32.03 -10.67 7.73
C ILE A 180 31.67 -10.09 9.09
N ILE A 181 30.82 -10.78 9.87
CA ILE A 181 30.38 -10.34 11.20
C ILE A 181 30.63 -11.44 12.26
N PRO A 182 30.91 -11.06 13.51
CA PRO A 182 31.05 -12.01 14.62
C PRO A 182 29.72 -12.69 14.95
N GLY A 183 29.77 -13.85 15.62
CA GLY A 183 28.57 -14.64 15.95
C GLY A 183 27.50 -13.87 16.75
N TRP A 184 27.89 -12.98 17.67
CA TRP A 184 26.94 -12.13 18.39
C TRP A 184 26.20 -11.16 17.45
N GLY A 185 26.80 -10.77 16.32
CA GLY A 185 26.16 -9.94 15.31
C GLY A 185 24.99 -10.64 14.62
N LEU A 186 25.04 -11.97 14.47
CA LEU A 186 23.91 -12.76 13.96
C LEU A 186 22.74 -12.78 14.95
N ASN A 187 23.03 -12.80 16.26
CA ASN A 187 21.99 -12.69 17.29
C ASN A 187 21.31 -11.32 17.25
N VAL A 188 22.08 -10.25 17.08
CA VAL A 188 21.53 -8.88 16.91
C VAL A 188 20.69 -8.80 15.63
N ALA A 189 21.18 -9.36 14.51
CA ALA A 189 20.43 -9.39 13.26
C ALA A 189 19.10 -10.15 13.41
N LEU A 190 19.09 -11.30 14.11
CA LEU A 190 17.88 -12.06 14.40
C LEU A 190 16.88 -11.22 15.20
N TRP A 191 17.35 -10.53 16.24
CA TRP A 191 16.51 -9.72 17.10
C TRP A 191 15.89 -8.53 16.34
N ILE A 192 16.71 -7.80 15.59
CA ILE A 192 16.25 -6.69 14.72
C ILE A 192 15.25 -7.20 13.69
N HIS A 193 15.55 -8.30 13.00
CA HIS A 193 14.67 -8.84 11.96
C HIS A 193 13.29 -9.21 12.51
N ARG A 194 13.24 -9.87 13.68
CA ARG A 194 11.98 -10.26 14.33
C ARG A 194 11.17 -9.04 14.76
N ILE A 195 11.79 -8.09 15.45
CA ILE A 195 11.08 -6.90 15.95
C ILE A 195 10.60 -6.03 14.80
N GLU A 196 11.46 -5.76 13.83
CA GLU A 196 11.09 -4.95 12.67
C GLU A 196 9.97 -5.62 11.86
N ALA A 197 9.95 -6.95 11.74
CA ALA A 197 8.88 -7.65 11.05
C ALA A 197 7.53 -7.48 11.76
N ILE A 198 7.52 -7.59 13.09
CA ILE A 198 6.32 -7.37 13.90
C ILE A 198 5.86 -5.90 13.81
N LEU A 199 6.79 -4.94 13.89
CA LEU A 199 6.49 -3.52 13.75
C LEU A 199 5.92 -3.19 12.38
N ALA A 200 6.53 -3.71 11.31
CA ALA A 200 6.05 -3.53 9.94
C ALA A 200 4.65 -4.12 9.76
N MET A 201 4.41 -5.33 10.28
CA MET A 201 3.09 -5.97 10.27
C MET A 201 2.04 -5.16 11.03
N ALA A 202 2.36 -4.70 12.24
CA ALA A 202 1.46 -3.87 13.03
C ALA A 202 1.17 -2.54 12.32
N HIS A 203 2.19 -1.87 11.77
CA HIS A 203 2.03 -0.64 11.01
C HIS A 203 1.09 -0.83 9.82
N VAL A 204 1.35 -1.85 8.98
CA VAL A 204 0.53 -2.12 7.80
C VAL A 204 -0.90 -2.49 8.23
N PHE A 205 -1.08 -3.57 8.97
CA PHE A 205 -2.42 -4.12 9.26
C PHE A 205 -3.28 -3.27 10.17
N ILE A 206 -2.69 -2.44 11.03
CA ILE A 206 -3.45 -1.56 11.92
C ILE A 206 -3.52 -0.17 11.32
N ILE A 207 -2.38 0.49 11.07
CA ILE A 207 -2.36 1.91 10.71
C ILE A 207 -2.72 2.10 9.24
N HIS A 208 -1.99 1.47 8.32
CA HIS A 208 -2.22 1.64 6.88
C HIS A 208 -3.64 1.21 6.50
N PHE A 209 -4.08 0.03 6.94
CA PHE A 209 -5.41 -0.47 6.61
C PHE A 209 -6.53 0.39 7.25
N PHE A 210 -6.36 0.89 8.48
CA PHE A 210 -7.37 1.77 9.10
C PHE A 210 -7.47 3.11 8.35
N VAL A 211 -6.33 3.77 8.11
CA VAL A 211 -6.30 5.07 7.42
C VAL A 211 -6.83 4.92 5.99
N THR A 212 -6.49 3.85 5.30
CA THR A 212 -6.86 3.68 3.90
C THR A 212 -8.31 3.23 3.75
N HIS A 213 -8.82 2.31 4.58
CA HIS A 213 -10.11 1.65 4.31
C HIS A 213 -11.23 1.98 5.29
N LEU A 214 -10.93 2.36 6.53
CA LEU A 214 -11.94 2.59 7.57
C LEU A 214 -12.36 4.06 7.72
N ARG A 215 -11.73 4.98 6.99
CA ARG A 215 -12.19 6.38 6.91
C ARG A 215 -13.56 6.44 6.22
N ARG A 216 -14.48 7.26 6.75
CA ARG A 216 -15.88 7.41 6.26
C ARG A 216 -15.99 7.53 4.74
N HIS A 217 -15.14 8.35 4.12
CA HIS A 217 -15.16 8.61 2.67
C HIS A 217 -14.60 7.47 1.83
N ASN A 218 -13.83 6.57 2.44
CA ASN A 218 -13.21 5.42 1.81
C ASN A 218 -13.96 4.12 2.12
N PHE A 219 -14.89 4.13 3.08
CA PHE A 219 -15.65 2.95 3.45
C PHE A 219 -16.50 2.48 2.26
N PRO A 220 -16.53 1.17 1.95
CA PRO A 220 -16.00 0.07 2.76
C PRO A 220 -14.56 -0.36 2.41
N MET A 221 -13.95 0.27 1.40
CA MET A 221 -12.54 0.11 1.02
C MET A 221 -12.13 1.19 -0.01
N ASP A 222 -10.98 1.86 0.18
CA ASP A 222 -10.41 2.72 -0.85
C ASP A 222 -9.91 1.92 -2.05
N LEU A 223 -10.48 2.18 -3.24
CA LEU A 223 -10.08 1.58 -4.50
C LEU A 223 -9.04 2.41 -5.28
N THR A 224 -8.61 3.56 -4.76
CA THR A 224 -7.79 4.52 -5.49
C THR A 224 -6.48 3.91 -6.00
N MET A 225 -5.81 3.08 -5.18
CA MET A 225 -4.60 2.38 -5.60
C MET A 225 -4.90 1.29 -6.64
N PHE A 226 -6.05 0.63 -6.56
CA PHE A 226 -6.43 -0.41 -7.52
C PHE A 226 -6.93 0.16 -8.84
N GLU A 227 -7.65 1.27 -8.86
CA GLU A 227 -8.12 1.93 -10.11
C GLU A 227 -7.07 2.88 -10.70
N GLY A 228 -6.20 3.44 -9.87
CA GLY A 228 -5.26 4.51 -10.23
C GLY A 228 -5.86 5.91 -10.25
N SER A 229 -7.14 6.05 -9.89
CA SER A 229 -7.86 7.32 -9.84
C SER A 229 -8.71 7.40 -8.59
N ALA A 230 -8.93 8.61 -8.07
CA ALA A 230 -9.75 8.92 -6.91
C ALA A 230 -11.01 9.68 -7.33
N ASP A 231 -12.07 9.64 -6.52
CA ASP A 231 -13.24 10.49 -6.71
C ASP A 231 -12.84 11.98 -6.60
N LEU A 232 -13.22 12.79 -7.59
CA LEU A 232 -12.77 14.19 -7.66
C LEU A 232 -13.37 15.05 -6.54
N GLU A 233 -14.63 14.80 -6.16
CA GLU A 233 -15.32 15.61 -5.15
C GLU A 233 -14.77 15.30 -3.75
N VAL A 234 -14.60 14.01 -3.45
CA VAL A 234 -13.91 13.59 -2.21
C VAL A 234 -12.48 14.14 -2.19
N THR A 235 -11.77 14.10 -3.31
CA THR A 235 -10.41 14.65 -3.39
C THR A 235 -10.38 16.15 -3.16
N ARG A 236 -11.37 16.91 -3.63
CA ARG A 236 -11.48 18.36 -3.39
C ARG A 236 -11.62 18.68 -1.90
N HIS A 237 -12.36 17.85 -1.16
CA HIS A 237 -12.50 17.99 0.28
C HIS A 237 -11.24 17.55 1.05
N GLU A 238 -10.66 16.40 0.69
CA GLU A 238 -9.52 15.85 1.41
C GLU A 238 -8.17 16.51 1.08
N ARG A 239 -8.01 16.98 -0.16
CA ARG A 239 -6.75 17.51 -0.70
C ARG A 239 -7.01 18.82 -1.46
N PRO A 240 -7.57 19.84 -0.78
CA PRO A 240 -8.00 21.08 -1.43
C PRO A 240 -6.83 21.80 -2.12
N ALA A 241 -5.64 21.83 -1.49
CA ALA A 241 -4.50 22.52 -2.07
C ALA A 241 -3.99 21.86 -3.37
N TRP A 242 -4.14 20.54 -3.48
CA TRP A 242 -3.79 19.81 -4.70
C TRP A 242 -4.72 20.16 -5.86
N VAL A 243 -6.04 20.10 -5.60
CA VAL A 243 -7.05 20.35 -6.63
C VAL A 243 -6.99 21.81 -7.10
N THR A 244 -6.92 22.77 -6.16
CA THR A 244 -6.78 24.20 -6.50
C THR A 244 -5.56 24.47 -7.38
N ARG A 245 -4.38 23.89 -7.05
CA ARG A 245 -3.18 24.04 -7.89
C ARG A 245 -3.38 23.47 -9.30
N LEU A 246 -4.08 22.35 -9.44
CA LEU A 246 -4.34 21.74 -10.75
C LEU A 246 -5.33 22.56 -11.58
N GLU A 247 -6.29 23.23 -10.93
CA GLU A 247 -7.23 24.15 -11.57
C GLU A 247 -6.51 25.42 -12.04
N GLU A 248 -5.74 26.05 -11.16
CA GLU A 248 -4.96 27.27 -11.47
C GLU A 248 -3.94 27.04 -12.58
N SER A 249 -3.33 25.84 -12.63
CA SER A 249 -2.37 25.48 -13.68
C SER A 249 -3.02 24.95 -14.98
N GLY A 250 -4.35 24.83 -15.03
CA GLY A 250 -5.08 24.28 -16.17
C GLY A 250 -4.85 22.78 -16.43
N LYS A 251 -4.16 22.07 -15.52
CA LYS A 251 -3.77 20.66 -15.70
C LYS A 251 -4.85 19.67 -15.25
N LEU A 252 -5.89 20.12 -14.54
CA LEU A 252 -6.96 19.24 -14.04
C LEU A 252 -7.59 18.38 -15.15
N ASN A 253 -7.91 19.00 -16.29
CA ASN A 253 -8.56 18.33 -17.42
C ASN A 253 -7.73 17.15 -17.98
N LEU A 254 -6.40 17.23 -17.88
CA LEU A 254 -5.47 16.18 -18.34
C LEU A 254 -5.47 14.97 -17.40
N LEU A 255 -5.89 15.14 -16.15
CA LEU A 255 -5.93 14.09 -15.13
C LEU A 255 -7.34 13.53 -14.93
N LEU A 256 -8.37 14.08 -15.57
CA LEU A 256 -9.73 13.56 -15.48
C LEU A 256 -9.80 12.13 -16.05
N ALA A 257 -10.32 11.22 -15.23
CA ALA A 257 -10.44 9.81 -15.52
C ALA A 257 -11.89 9.34 -15.38
N SER A 258 -12.22 8.24 -16.06
CA SER A 258 -13.48 7.52 -15.86
C SER A 258 -13.31 6.41 -14.81
N GLU A 259 -14.39 6.10 -14.11
CA GLU A 259 -14.48 4.90 -13.26
C GLU A 259 -14.14 3.61 -14.01
N ALA A 260 -13.48 2.69 -13.31
CA ALA A 260 -13.29 1.32 -13.76
C ALA A 260 -14.64 0.62 -14.05
N SER A 261 -14.58 -0.48 -14.79
CA SER A 261 -15.78 -1.28 -15.04
C SER A 261 -16.30 -1.91 -13.73
N PRO A 262 -17.63 -2.10 -13.56
CA PRO A 262 -18.18 -2.70 -12.34
C PRO A 262 -17.57 -4.06 -12.00
N ARG A 263 -17.33 -4.92 -13.02
CA ARG A 263 -16.71 -6.24 -12.84
C ARG A 263 -15.30 -6.15 -12.25
N LEU A 264 -14.51 -5.20 -12.73
CA LEU A 264 -13.14 -4.99 -12.25
C LEU A 264 -13.13 -4.44 -10.81
N ARG A 265 -14.09 -3.57 -10.46
CA ARG A 265 -14.24 -3.09 -9.09
C ARG A 265 -14.60 -4.20 -8.11
N ILE A 266 -15.47 -5.13 -8.51
CA ILE A 266 -15.79 -6.32 -7.70
C ILE A 266 -14.50 -7.12 -7.42
N LEU A 267 -13.66 -7.33 -8.44
CA LEU A 267 -12.39 -8.03 -8.26
C LEU A 267 -11.46 -7.27 -7.28
N TYR A 268 -11.39 -5.94 -7.36
CA TYR A 268 -10.58 -5.14 -6.44
C TYR A 268 -11.07 -5.23 -5.00
N TYR A 269 -12.38 -5.15 -4.76
CA TYR A 269 -12.95 -5.37 -3.43
C TYR A 269 -12.62 -6.77 -2.91
N LEU A 270 -12.85 -7.81 -3.73
CA LEU A 270 -12.57 -9.18 -3.33
C LEU A 270 -11.09 -9.36 -2.94
N PHE A 271 -10.18 -8.90 -3.79
CA PHE A 271 -8.74 -8.97 -3.52
C PHE A 271 -8.37 -8.23 -2.24
N GLY A 272 -8.82 -6.99 -2.08
CA GLY A 272 -8.51 -6.19 -0.90
C GLY A 272 -9.08 -6.79 0.38
N TYR A 273 -10.29 -7.37 0.34
CA TYR A 273 -10.90 -8.00 1.53
C TYR A 273 -10.18 -9.29 1.91
N ILE A 274 -9.74 -10.08 0.93
CA ILE A 274 -8.91 -11.26 1.19
C ILE A 274 -7.59 -10.83 1.83
N ALA A 275 -6.90 -9.82 1.27
CA ALA A 275 -5.65 -9.31 1.82
C ALA A 275 -5.82 -8.79 3.26
N MET A 276 -6.90 -8.05 3.53
CA MET A 276 -7.27 -7.59 4.87
C MET A 276 -7.53 -8.77 5.82
N ALA A 277 -8.34 -9.75 5.40
CA ALA A 277 -8.70 -10.89 6.22
C ALA A 277 -7.46 -11.72 6.61
N VAL A 278 -6.56 -11.95 5.65
CA VAL A 278 -5.27 -12.59 5.91
C VAL A 278 -4.45 -11.78 6.90
N GLY A 279 -4.34 -10.46 6.70
CA GLY A 279 -3.62 -9.57 7.60
C GLY A 279 -4.14 -9.60 9.04
N ILE A 280 -5.45 -9.47 9.21
CA ILE A 280 -6.13 -9.54 10.51
C ILE A 280 -5.92 -10.90 11.16
N TYR A 281 -6.03 -12.00 10.40
CA TYR A 281 -5.77 -13.35 10.90
C TYR A 281 -4.34 -13.49 11.43
N LEU A 282 -3.34 -12.95 10.71
CA LEU A 282 -1.94 -12.99 11.14
C LEU A 282 -1.69 -12.16 12.40
N VAL A 283 -2.28 -10.96 12.50
CA VAL A 283 -2.13 -10.10 13.69
C VAL A 283 -2.78 -10.74 14.91
N ILE A 284 -4.04 -11.17 14.79
CA ILE A 284 -4.78 -11.77 15.92
C ILE A 284 -4.08 -13.05 16.37
N GLY A 285 -3.69 -13.92 15.43
CA GLY A 285 -3.00 -15.16 15.77
C GLY A 285 -1.62 -14.91 16.38
N GLY A 286 -0.86 -13.94 15.86
CA GLY A 286 0.41 -13.52 16.44
C GLY A 286 0.27 -12.98 17.86
N LEU A 287 -0.75 -12.16 18.14
CA LEU A 287 -1.03 -11.65 19.48
C LEU A 287 -1.46 -12.76 20.44
N ALA A 288 -2.37 -13.64 20.02
CA ALA A 288 -2.87 -14.74 20.84
C ALA A 288 -1.78 -15.74 21.24
N ASN A 289 -0.74 -15.88 20.41
CA ASN A 289 0.39 -16.79 20.66
C ASN A 289 1.63 -16.07 21.19
N SER A 290 1.59 -14.76 21.43
CA SER A 290 2.77 -13.95 21.77
C SER A 290 3.53 -14.41 23.02
N GLY A 291 2.83 -15.02 23.99
CA GLY A 291 3.44 -15.63 25.18
C GLY A 291 4.27 -16.90 24.89
N SER A 292 4.16 -17.47 23.69
CA SER A 292 4.89 -18.66 23.26
C SER A 292 6.16 -18.34 22.48
N ILE A 293 6.53 -17.07 22.34
CA ILE A 293 7.80 -16.69 21.71
C ILE A 293 8.95 -17.17 22.59
N THR A 294 9.74 -18.11 22.09
CA THR A 294 11.04 -18.45 22.67
C THR A 294 12.05 -17.43 22.17
N TRP A 295 12.53 -16.60 23.10
CA TRP A 295 13.55 -15.58 22.84
C TRP A 295 14.94 -16.21 22.72
#